data_AF-A0A7V3EM41-F1
#
_entry.id   AF-A0A7V3EM41-F1
#
_cell.length_a   1.000
_cell.length_b   1.000
_cell.length_c   1.000
_cell.angle_alpha   90.00
_cell.angle_beta   90.00
_cell.angle_gamma   90.00
#
_symmetry.space_group_name_H-M   'P 1'
#
loop_
_entity.id
_entity.type
_entity.pdbx_description
1 polymer ?
#
loop_
_entity_poly.entity_id
_entity_poly.type
_entity_poly.pdbx_seq_one_letter_code
_entity_poly.pdbx_strand_id
1 'polypeptide(L)'
;MPSPLLLFDPPRTIQLQGFSGRAATTTIHDATETGFQISGIFQAAEDFANVQLFSAYDYYNHLRLKPLPVTDLSGLTVQYDMEILPVNGEDGNVRPDCVRYASVGWDKLTITTGAGDIYEVPLMNHAAVVTGGYAPGSFGFSLHDRDAETLDELLIGKPTPALTDKAYVYFMGTRWSCSSAEAIAFCNLETRLLNNIGAVDAPSCEQAIWWQDDPNFWHYLLVNNGGAGIQEAGATDAADIASRLASMVGISSWLVDCSASGNIITVSLEPGVNGPVTVSTNSGSAPATLTRFVPGIYSAQVASSAEIRVGDYVGIDIGGANDEVVKVLAVGPGTFTAYFTKPHYGKVSNIQCRVLPRARHFGRVLKSRMVDAPAPDYGVQPSSLATEQFTTTNTSCELKLRLAGPLTQL
;
A
#
# COMPACT_ATOMS: atom_id res chain seq x y z
N MET A 1 6.38 -1.10 -80.96
CA MET A 1 5.12 -1.46 -80.28
C MET A 1 5.00 -0.56 -79.06
N PRO A 2 3.89 0.15 -78.82
CA PRO A 2 3.69 0.82 -77.54
C PRO A 2 3.61 -0.24 -76.43
N SER A 3 4.31 -0.02 -75.31
CA SER A 3 4.25 -0.91 -74.15
C SER A 3 2.84 -0.89 -73.56
N PRO A 4 2.28 -2.04 -73.13
CA PRO A 4 0.97 -2.08 -72.48
C PRO A 4 0.96 -1.21 -71.23
N LEU A 5 -0.17 -0.52 -70.99
CA LEU A 5 -0.40 0.21 -69.75
C LEU A 5 -1.00 -0.77 -68.74
N LEU A 6 -0.31 -1.02 -67.63
CA LEU A 6 -0.77 -1.90 -66.57
C LEU A 6 -1.51 -1.08 -65.50
N LEU A 7 -2.56 -1.66 -64.92
CA LEU A 7 -3.16 -1.08 -63.72
C LEU A 7 -2.15 -1.15 -62.56
N PHE A 8 -2.07 -0.09 -61.76
CA PHE A 8 -1.10 0.07 -60.66
C PHE A 8 0.36 0.12 -61.09
N ASP A 9 0.66 0.48 -62.36
CA ASP A 9 2.02 0.72 -62.84
C ASP A 9 2.62 1.97 -62.15
N PRO A 10 3.56 1.82 -61.19
CA PRO A 10 4.02 2.94 -60.36
C PRO A 10 4.52 4.17 -61.14
N PRO A 11 5.26 4.04 -62.26
CA PRO A 11 5.71 5.17 -63.06
C PRO A 11 4.60 5.91 -63.81
N ARG A 12 3.37 5.37 -63.87
CA ARG A 12 2.31 5.89 -64.75
C ARG A 12 0.98 6.17 -64.05
N THR A 13 0.62 5.41 -63.03
CA THR A 13 -0.71 5.50 -62.39
C THR A 13 -0.65 5.92 -60.92
N ILE A 14 0.52 5.87 -60.28
CA ILE A 14 0.71 6.24 -58.88
C ILE A 14 1.18 7.69 -58.79
N GLN A 15 0.56 8.45 -57.90
CA GLN A 15 0.87 9.86 -57.74
C GLN A 15 0.63 10.37 -56.32
N LEU A 16 1.29 11.47 -55.98
CA LEU A 16 1.06 12.17 -54.73
C LEU A 16 -0.22 13.02 -54.87
N GLN A 17 -1.22 12.74 -54.05
CA GLN A 17 -2.47 13.50 -54.01
C GLN A 17 -2.31 14.80 -53.19
N GLY A 18 -1.44 14.79 -52.18
CA GLY A 18 -1.14 15.95 -51.36
C GLY A 18 -0.41 15.60 -50.08
N PHE A 19 -0.05 16.64 -49.34
CA PHE A 19 0.49 16.57 -47.98
C PHE A 19 -0.10 17.70 -47.16
N SER A 20 -0.15 17.53 -45.84
CA SER A 20 -0.69 18.52 -44.91
C SER A 20 0.25 18.70 -43.73
N GLY A 21 0.19 19.88 -43.10
CA GLY A 21 1.07 20.25 -41.99
C GLY A 21 1.82 21.56 -42.22
N ARG A 22 2.30 22.19 -41.13
CA ARG A 22 3.15 23.38 -41.24
C ARG A 22 4.57 22.93 -41.55
N ALA A 23 5.06 23.28 -42.76
CA ALA A 23 6.38 22.91 -43.27
C ALA A 23 6.56 21.44 -43.67
N ALA A 24 5.47 20.68 -43.81
CA ALA A 24 5.51 19.39 -44.47
C ALA A 24 5.88 19.56 -45.95
N THR A 25 6.70 18.67 -46.50
CA THR A 25 6.92 18.55 -47.96
C THR A 25 7.20 17.08 -48.28
N THR A 26 6.78 16.61 -49.45
CA THR A 26 6.98 15.21 -49.83
C THR A 26 7.07 15.06 -51.35
N THR A 27 7.74 14.01 -51.81
CA THR A 27 7.90 13.66 -53.21
C THR A 27 7.86 12.15 -53.41
N ILE A 28 7.35 11.72 -54.56
CA ILE A 28 7.45 10.34 -55.05
C ILE A 28 8.65 10.26 -55.99
N HIS A 29 9.50 9.26 -55.82
CA HIS A 29 10.70 9.06 -56.63
C HIS A 29 11.02 7.57 -56.80
N ASP A 30 12.03 7.26 -57.63
CA ASP A 30 12.54 5.90 -57.88
C ASP A 30 11.46 4.87 -58.22
N ALA A 31 10.47 5.28 -59.03
CA ALA A 31 9.42 4.39 -59.51
C ALA A 31 9.99 3.37 -60.51
N THR A 32 9.68 2.10 -60.27
CA THR A 32 9.99 0.93 -61.09
C THR A 32 8.69 0.24 -61.48
N GLU A 33 8.75 -0.78 -62.35
CA GLU A 33 7.56 -1.55 -62.74
C GLU A 33 6.83 -2.21 -61.54
N THR A 34 7.49 -2.39 -60.39
CA THR A 34 6.92 -3.10 -59.23
C THR A 34 6.97 -2.31 -57.92
N GLY A 35 7.43 -1.05 -57.92
CA GLY A 35 7.52 -0.26 -56.69
C GLY A 35 7.88 1.20 -56.90
N PHE A 36 7.84 1.98 -55.83
CA PHE A 36 8.20 3.39 -55.79
C PHE A 36 8.65 3.77 -54.39
N GLN A 37 9.33 4.91 -54.24
CA GLN A 37 9.70 5.48 -52.95
C GLN A 37 9.01 6.82 -52.71
N ILE A 38 8.83 7.13 -51.42
CA ILE A 38 8.32 8.42 -50.96
C ILE A 38 9.28 8.96 -49.92
N SER A 39 9.69 10.21 -50.11
CA SER A 39 10.50 10.93 -49.13
C SER A 39 9.93 12.31 -48.89
N GLY A 40 10.14 12.82 -47.68
CA GLY A 40 9.60 14.11 -47.28
C GLY A 40 10.15 14.59 -45.94
N ILE A 41 9.77 15.81 -45.58
CA ILE A 41 9.96 16.38 -44.26
C ILE A 41 8.58 16.36 -43.58
N PHE A 42 8.50 15.66 -42.44
CA PHE A 42 7.32 15.57 -41.59
C PHE A 42 7.76 15.99 -40.17
N GLN A 43 7.46 17.21 -39.76
CA GLN A 43 7.93 17.84 -38.52
C GLN A 43 6.93 17.76 -37.37
N ALA A 44 5.64 17.57 -37.66
CA ALA A 44 4.58 17.47 -36.67
C ALA A 44 3.91 16.08 -36.69
N ALA A 45 3.29 15.71 -35.57
CA ALA A 45 2.63 14.40 -35.44
C ALA A 45 1.41 14.26 -36.38
N GLU A 46 0.85 15.39 -36.82
CA GLU A 46 -0.23 15.49 -37.79
C GLU A 46 0.24 15.59 -39.26
N ASP A 47 1.55 15.58 -39.52
CA ASP A 47 2.04 15.69 -40.90
C ASP A 47 1.84 14.35 -41.64
N PHE A 48 1.31 14.41 -42.88
CA PHE A 48 1.06 13.20 -43.67
C PHE A 48 1.18 13.44 -45.18
N ALA A 49 1.32 12.34 -45.93
CA ALA A 49 1.31 12.31 -47.39
C ALA A 49 0.26 11.32 -47.89
N ASN A 50 -0.57 11.74 -48.85
CA ASN A 50 -1.56 10.89 -49.49
C ASN A 50 -1.06 10.41 -50.85
N VAL A 51 -1.02 9.10 -51.03
CA VAL A 51 -0.61 8.46 -52.28
C VAL A 51 -1.85 7.92 -52.96
N GLN A 52 -2.12 8.39 -54.16
CA GLN A 52 -3.15 7.82 -55.00
C GLN A 52 -2.53 6.69 -55.83
N LEU A 53 -2.93 5.45 -55.55
CA LEU A 53 -2.43 4.26 -56.24
C LEU A 53 -3.06 4.09 -57.63
N PHE A 54 -4.31 4.54 -57.79
CA PHE A 54 -5.07 4.46 -59.03
C PHE A 54 -6.13 5.56 -59.08
N SER A 55 -6.38 6.09 -60.28
CA SER A 55 -7.48 7.01 -60.56
C SER A 55 -8.13 6.66 -61.89
N ALA A 56 -9.44 6.40 -61.89
CA ALA A 56 -10.18 6.04 -63.11
C ALA A 56 -10.17 7.16 -64.17
N TYR A 57 -10.00 8.41 -63.75
CA TYR A 57 -10.01 9.58 -64.64
C TYR A 57 -8.63 9.96 -65.17
N ASP A 58 -7.55 9.39 -64.61
CA ASP A 58 -6.14 9.67 -64.91
C ASP A 58 -5.90 11.13 -65.33
N TYR A 59 -5.80 12.04 -64.36
CA TYR A 59 -5.77 13.47 -64.63
C TYR A 59 -4.54 13.93 -65.42
N TYR A 60 -3.41 13.22 -65.31
CA TYR A 60 -2.10 13.75 -65.67
C TYR A 60 -1.50 13.13 -66.96
N ASN A 61 -1.97 11.96 -67.40
CA ASN A 61 -1.51 11.41 -68.67
C ASN A 61 -2.03 12.18 -69.89
N HIS A 62 -1.28 12.08 -70.98
CA HIS A 62 -1.62 12.65 -72.27
C HIS A 62 -2.97 12.10 -72.77
N LEU A 63 -3.85 12.97 -73.31
CA LEU A 63 -5.23 12.63 -73.71
C LEU A 63 -5.35 11.40 -74.63
N ARG A 64 -4.33 11.12 -75.46
CA ARG A 64 -4.28 9.92 -76.33
C ARG A 64 -4.05 8.60 -75.59
N LEU A 65 -3.61 8.65 -74.33
CA LEU A 65 -3.38 7.52 -73.44
C LEU A 65 -4.49 7.36 -72.39
N LYS A 66 -5.48 8.28 -72.36
CA LYS A 66 -6.65 8.19 -71.48
C LYS A 66 -7.71 7.27 -72.08
N PRO A 67 -7.53 5.96 -71.95
CA PRO A 67 -8.62 5.13 -71.46
C PRO A 67 -8.12 4.03 -70.51
N LEU A 68 -8.54 4.07 -69.24
CA LEU A 68 -8.49 2.90 -68.37
C LEU A 68 -9.94 2.38 -68.22
N PRO A 69 -10.39 1.44 -69.08
CA PRO A 69 -11.79 1.01 -69.13
C PRO A 69 -12.17 0.03 -68.01
N VAL A 70 -11.29 -0.22 -67.04
CA VAL A 70 -11.54 -1.22 -66.00
C VAL A 70 -11.46 -0.57 -64.63
N THR A 71 -12.62 -0.22 -64.09
CA THR A 71 -12.81 0.07 -62.65
C THR A 71 -13.10 -1.20 -61.86
N ASP A 72 -13.18 -2.35 -62.54
CA ASP A 72 -13.33 -3.64 -61.89
C ASP A 72 -11.98 -4.08 -61.32
N LEU A 73 -11.82 -3.87 -60.02
CA LEU A 73 -10.67 -4.31 -59.24
C LEU A 73 -10.92 -5.67 -58.58
N SER A 74 -11.98 -6.40 -58.97
CA SER A 74 -12.27 -7.71 -58.40
C SER A 74 -11.12 -8.69 -58.65
N GLY A 75 -10.77 -9.49 -57.63
CA GLY A 75 -9.65 -10.42 -57.69
C GLY A 75 -8.27 -9.81 -57.50
N LEU A 76 -8.13 -8.48 -57.40
CA LEU A 76 -6.87 -7.83 -57.04
C LEU A 76 -6.62 -7.94 -55.53
N THR A 77 -5.38 -8.28 -55.15
CA THR A 77 -4.90 -8.20 -53.77
C THR A 77 -3.77 -7.18 -53.72
N VAL A 78 -3.87 -6.17 -52.86
CA VAL A 78 -2.78 -5.25 -52.56
C VAL A 78 -1.99 -5.82 -51.38
N GLN A 79 -0.69 -6.05 -51.57
CA GLN A 79 0.22 -6.53 -50.54
C GLN A 79 1.49 -5.68 -50.56
N TYR A 80 1.92 -5.22 -49.39
CA TYR A 80 3.20 -4.53 -49.19
C TYR A 80 3.69 -4.79 -47.77
N ASP A 81 5.00 -4.77 -47.58
CA ASP A 81 5.62 -4.78 -46.27
C ASP A 81 5.90 -3.33 -45.85
N MET A 82 5.59 -2.99 -44.60
CA MET A 82 5.90 -1.69 -44.01
C MET A 82 7.00 -1.85 -42.98
N GLU A 83 8.11 -1.14 -43.16
CA GLU A 83 9.18 -1.02 -42.19
C GLU A 83 9.11 0.35 -41.49
N ILE A 84 9.21 0.35 -40.16
CA ILE A 84 9.26 1.57 -39.35
C ILE A 84 10.69 1.71 -38.86
N LEU A 85 11.39 2.73 -39.36
CA LEU A 85 12.77 3.00 -38.98
C LEU A 85 12.85 4.07 -37.88
N PRO A 86 13.77 3.93 -36.90
CA PRO A 86 14.10 5.00 -35.96
C PRO A 86 14.62 6.23 -36.69
N VAL A 87 14.20 7.42 -36.28
CA VAL A 87 14.76 8.68 -36.77
C VAL A 87 15.74 9.18 -35.73
N ASN A 88 16.99 9.45 -36.13
CA ASN A 88 18.07 9.91 -35.24
C ASN A 88 18.38 9.00 -34.04
N GLY A 89 18.06 7.70 -34.13
CA GLY A 89 18.26 6.76 -33.03
C GLY A 89 17.20 6.85 -31.93
N GLU A 90 16.12 7.61 -32.13
CA GLU A 90 14.98 7.68 -31.23
C GLU A 90 13.83 6.78 -31.71
N ASP A 91 13.20 6.06 -30.78
CA ASP A 91 12.00 5.24 -31.00
C ASP A 91 10.70 6.08 -31.15
N GLY A 92 10.82 7.38 -31.47
CA GLY A 92 9.80 8.40 -31.24
C GLY A 92 8.67 8.52 -32.27
N ASN A 93 8.65 7.71 -33.32
CA ASN A 93 7.59 7.76 -34.32
C ASN A 93 6.29 7.15 -33.76
N VAL A 94 5.17 7.87 -33.86
CA VAL A 94 3.84 7.30 -33.58
C VAL A 94 3.64 6.14 -34.54
N ARG A 95 3.60 4.93 -33.99
CA ARG A 95 3.47 3.74 -34.83
C ARG A 95 2.06 3.67 -35.42
N PRO A 96 1.91 3.21 -36.67
CA PRO A 96 0.59 3.02 -37.30
C PRO A 96 -0.33 2.06 -36.53
N ASP A 97 0.22 1.18 -35.69
CA ASP A 97 -0.52 0.28 -34.81
C ASP A 97 -0.85 0.89 -33.42
N CYS A 98 -0.55 2.17 -33.19
CA CYS A 98 -0.84 2.86 -31.94
C CYS A 98 -2.33 3.24 -31.81
N VAL A 99 -3.09 2.39 -31.15
CA VAL A 99 -4.55 2.55 -30.98
C VAL A 99 -4.95 3.78 -30.16
N ARG A 100 -4.08 4.27 -29.26
CA ARG A 100 -4.42 5.34 -28.30
C ARG A 100 -4.18 6.76 -28.82
N TYR A 101 -3.27 6.93 -29.78
CA TYR A 101 -2.82 8.23 -30.26
C TYR A 101 -2.70 8.25 -31.79
N ALA A 102 -3.74 7.81 -32.50
CA ALA A 102 -3.82 7.97 -33.94
C ALA A 102 -3.97 9.46 -34.29
N SER A 103 -2.85 10.16 -34.47
CA SER A 103 -2.83 11.58 -34.86
C SER A 103 -3.31 11.79 -36.30
N VAL A 104 -3.12 10.79 -37.16
CA VAL A 104 -3.58 10.75 -38.55
C VAL A 104 -3.97 9.32 -38.90
N GLY A 105 -4.99 9.13 -39.75
CA GLY A 105 -5.49 7.81 -40.19
C GLY A 105 -4.58 7.11 -41.20
N TRP A 106 -3.29 6.94 -40.88
CA TRP A 106 -2.33 6.14 -41.69
C TRP A 106 -2.74 4.67 -41.79
N ASP A 107 -3.60 4.20 -40.88
CA ASP A 107 -4.05 2.84 -40.74
C ASP A 107 -5.20 2.48 -41.70
N LYS A 108 -5.52 3.32 -42.70
CA LYS A 108 -6.69 3.13 -43.57
C LYS A 108 -6.38 3.25 -45.05
N LEU A 109 -7.01 2.40 -45.85
CA LEU A 109 -7.15 2.59 -47.30
C LEU A 109 -8.48 3.27 -47.59
N THR A 110 -8.43 4.44 -48.22
CA THR A 110 -9.62 5.19 -48.64
C THR A 110 -9.95 4.89 -50.10
N ILE A 111 -11.19 4.50 -50.36
CA ILE A 111 -11.72 4.23 -51.70
C ILE A 111 -12.82 5.23 -51.99
N THR A 112 -12.67 6.02 -53.05
CA THR A 112 -13.70 6.92 -53.55
C THR A 112 -14.35 6.32 -54.79
N THR A 113 -15.66 6.09 -54.76
CA THR A 113 -16.39 5.54 -55.92
C THR A 113 -16.68 6.62 -56.96
N GLY A 114 -17.10 6.20 -58.16
CA GLY A 114 -17.55 7.14 -59.21
C GLY A 114 -18.79 7.96 -58.82
N ALA A 115 -19.55 7.55 -57.79
CA ALA A 115 -20.66 8.31 -57.23
C ALA A 115 -20.21 9.33 -56.16
N GLY A 116 -18.93 9.31 -55.77
CA GLY A 116 -18.36 10.16 -54.73
C GLY A 116 -18.45 9.57 -53.31
N ASP A 117 -18.96 8.34 -53.15
CA ASP A 117 -18.98 7.66 -51.85
C ASP A 117 -17.56 7.34 -51.39
N ILE A 118 -17.31 7.47 -50.08
CA ILE A 118 -16.02 7.19 -49.46
C ILE A 118 -16.16 5.95 -48.60
N TYR A 119 -15.30 4.95 -48.86
CA TYR A 119 -15.15 3.75 -48.04
C TYR A 119 -13.75 3.77 -47.41
N GLU A 120 -13.66 3.39 -46.14
CA GLU A 120 -12.39 3.26 -45.42
C GLU A 120 -12.20 1.81 -45.00
N VAL A 121 -11.05 1.24 -45.35
CA VAL A 121 -10.65 -0.12 -44.95
C VAL A 121 -9.51 0.00 -43.93
N PRO A 122 -9.72 -0.38 -42.66
CA PRO A 122 -8.65 -0.39 -41.66
C PRO A 122 -7.59 -1.45 -42.02
N LEU A 123 -6.44 -1.00 -42.49
CA LEU A 123 -5.32 -1.82 -42.93
C LEU A 123 -4.79 -2.70 -41.81
N MET A 124 -4.78 -2.20 -40.57
CA MET A 124 -4.28 -2.95 -39.41
C MET A 124 -5.11 -4.21 -39.10
N ASN A 125 -6.37 -4.29 -39.52
CA ASN A 125 -7.18 -5.51 -39.40
C ASN A 125 -6.73 -6.62 -40.35
N HIS A 126 -5.94 -6.27 -41.36
CA HIS A 126 -5.46 -7.18 -42.42
C HIS A 126 -3.93 -7.35 -42.40
N ALA A 127 -3.23 -6.63 -41.51
CA ALA A 127 -1.79 -6.69 -41.37
C ALA A 127 -1.35 -7.83 -40.44
N ALA A 128 -0.18 -8.40 -40.71
CA ALA A 128 0.50 -9.34 -39.82
C ALA A 128 1.93 -8.87 -39.57
N VAL A 129 2.42 -9.05 -38.34
CA VAL A 129 3.81 -8.72 -38.01
C VAL A 129 4.73 -9.72 -38.70
N VAL A 130 5.59 -9.23 -39.61
CA VAL A 130 6.56 -10.05 -40.33
C VAL A 130 7.78 -10.33 -39.45
N THR A 131 8.41 -9.27 -38.91
CA THR A 131 9.54 -9.33 -37.97
C THR A 131 9.57 -8.09 -37.08
N GLY A 132 10.41 -8.10 -36.04
CA GLY A 132 10.57 -6.98 -35.11
C GLY A 132 9.72 -7.10 -33.85
N GLY A 133 9.90 -6.14 -32.95
CA GLY A 133 9.19 -6.06 -31.67
C GLY A 133 9.33 -4.67 -31.07
N TYR A 134 8.68 -4.44 -29.93
CA TYR A 134 8.74 -3.16 -29.23
C TYR A 134 9.12 -3.40 -27.77
N ALA A 135 9.90 -2.47 -27.21
CA ALA A 135 10.13 -2.42 -25.78
C ALA A 135 8.79 -2.12 -25.08
N PRO A 136 8.29 -3.00 -24.19
CA PRO A 136 7.09 -2.71 -23.43
C PRO A 136 7.26 -1.43 -22.60
N GLY A 137 6.24 -0.58 -22.58
CA GLY A 137 6.21 0.53 -21.64
C GLY A 137 6.31 0.01 -20.20
N SER A 138 7.10 0.69 -19.38
CA SER A 138 7.23 0.40 -17.95
C SER A 138 6.86 1.61 -17.11
N PHE A 139 6.40 1.34 -15.90
CA PHE A 139 6.23 2.36 -14.87
C PHE A 139 6.52 1.75 -13.51
N GLY A 140 6.97 2.56 -12.57
CA GLY A 140 7.21 2.10 -11.21
C GLY A 140 7.02 3.20 -10.20
N PHE A 141 6.88 2.78 -8.95
CA PHE A 141 6.83 3.69 -7.82
C PHE A 141 7.57 3.08 -6.62
N SER A 142 8.03 3.96 -5.74
CA SER A 142 8.61 3.60 -4.46
C SER A 142 7.87 4.31 -3.34
N LEU A 143 7.54 3.55 -2.29
CA LEU A 143 7.01 4.10 -1.05
C LEU A 143 8.09 3.99 0.02
N HIS A 144 8.25 5.06 0.78
CA HIS A 144 9.17 5.11 1.91
C HIS A 144 8.42 5.61 3.13
N ASP A 145 8.68 4.99 4.27
CA ASP A 145 8.29 5.55 5.54
C ASP A 145 9.00 6.88 5.77
N ARG A 146 8.42 7.68 6.67
CA ARG A 146 9.13 8.84 7.22
C ARG A 146 10.39 8.38 7.98
N ASP A 147 11.34 9.29 8.18
CA ASP A 147 12.53 9.01 8.98
C ASP A 147 12.18 8.53 10.40
N ALA A 148 13.05 7.70 10.96
CA ALA A 148 12.80 7.02 12.22
C ALA A 148 12.73 7.99 13.41
N GLU A 149 13.48 9.09 13.39
CA GLU A 149 13.49 10.08 14.47
C GLU A 149 12.12 10.77 14.57
N THR A 150 11.59 11.24 13.45
CA THR A 150 10.26 11.85 13.41
C THR A 150 9.17 10.85 13.78
N LEU A 151 9.28 9.59 13.35
CA LEU A 151 8.32 8.55 13.74
C LEU A 151 8.39 8.24 15.24
N ASP A 152 9.59 8.16 15.82
CA ASP A 152 9.79 7.93 17.24
C ASP A 152 9.12 9.04 18.06
N GLU A 153 9.36 10.30 17.70
CA GLU A 153 8.75 11.46 18.32
C GLU A 153 7.22 11.45 18.18
N LEU A 154 6.71 11.07 17.01
CA LEU A 154 5.27 11.11 16.72
C LEU A 154 4.49 9.97 17.37
N LEU A 155 5.11 8.81 17.59
CA LEU A 155 4.39 7.58 17.93
C LEU A 155 4.68 7.08 19.35
N ILE A 156 5.94 7.00 19.77
CA ILE A 156 6.31 6.26 20.99
C ILE A 156 5.64 6.85 22.23
N GLY A 157 4.98 5.99 23.01
CA GLY A 157 4.27 6.34 24.25
C GLY A 157 2.96 7.11 24.04
N LYS A 158 2.60 7.44 22.79
CA LYS A 158 1.33 8.11 22.46
C LYS A 158 0.23 7.09 22.19
N PRO A 159 -1.05 7.49 22.29
CA PRO A 159 -2.16 6.64 21.87
C PRO A 159 -2.02 6.21 20.41
N THR A 160 -2.52 5.02 20.10
CA THR A 160 -2.52 4.46 18.76
C THR A 160 -3.29 5.41 17.81
N PRO A 161 -2.67 5.86 16.70
CA PRO A 161 -3.33 6.76 15.77
C PRO A 161 -4.56 6.11 15.12
N ALA A 162 -5.52 6.93 14.68
CA ALA A 162 -6.72 6.46 13.99
C ALA A 162 -6.45 5.87 12.60
N LEU A 163 -5.24 6.08 12.05
CA LEU A 163 -4.76 5.52 10.77
C LEU A 163 -5.70 5.80 9.58
N THR A 164 -6.08 7.05 9.38
CA THR A 164 -6.97 7.47 8.28
C THR A 164 -6.29 7.63 6.92
N ASP A 165 -5.00 7.27 6.83
CA ASP A 165 -4.17 7.52 5.66
C ASP A 165 -4.53 6.61 4.47
N LYS A 166 -4.34 7.14 3.26
CA LYS A 166 -4.52 6.42 1.99
C LYS A 166 -3.37 6.72 1.03
N ALA A 167 -2.79 5.68 0.45
CA ALA A 167 -1.89 5.77 -0.68
C ALA A 167 -2.67 5.62 -1.99
N TYR A 168 -2.32 6.42 -3.00
CA TYR A 168 -2.95 6.39 -4.32
C TYR A 168 -1.90 6.22 -5.42
N VAL A 169 -2.22 5.40 -6.41
CA VAL A 169 -1.45 5.25 -7.64
C VAL A 169 -2.38 5.53 -8.81
N TYR A 170 -1.98 6.47 -9.68
CA TYR A 170 -2.71 6.83 -10.88
C TYR A 170 -1.86 6.49 -12.11
N PHE A 171 -2.39 5.66 -13.00
CA PHE A 171 -1.71 5.31 -14.24
C PHE A 171 -2.72 5.04 -15.36
N MET A 172 -2.49 5.64 -16.54
CA MET A 172 -3.31 5.46 -17.76
C MET A 172 -4.82 5.76 -17.61
N GLY A 173 -5.23 6.56 -16.63
CA GLY A 173 -6.63 6.88 -16.34
C GLY A 173 -7.29 5.93 -15.32
N THR A 174 -6.52 4.99 -14.78
CA THR A 174 -6.93 4.01 -13.77
C THR A 174 -6.28 4.37 -12.43
N ARG A 175 -7.06 4.27 -11.35
CA ARG A 175 -6.59 4.53 -9.98
C ARG A 175 -6.66 3.27 -9.14
N TRP A 176 -5.61 3.05 -8.36
CA TRP A 176 -5.61 2.10 -7.25
C TRP A 176 -5.34 2.85 -5.96
N SER A 177 -5.98 2.42 -4.88
CA SER A 177 -5.70 2.92 -3.55
C SER A 177 -5.49 1.81 -2.55
N CYS A 178 -4.81 2.16 -1.46
CA CYS A 178 -4.72 1.34 -0.27
C CYS A 178 -4.78 2.24 0.96
N SER A 179 -5.77 1.99 1.81
CA SER A 179 -5.88 2.57 3.15
C SER A 179 -5.13 1.74 4.18
N SER A 180 -4.80 2.36 5.31
CA SER A 180 -4.23 1.65 6.46
C SER A 180 -5.11 0.48 6.92
N ALA A 181 -6.43 0.64 6.93
CA ALA A 181 -7.37 -0.43 7.30
C ALA A 181 -7.27 -1.65 6.36
N GLU A 182 -7.18 -1.40 5.05
CA GLU A 182 -6.98 -2.46 4.06
C GLU A 182 -5.62 -3.13 4.22
N ALA A 183 -4.56 -2.37 4.50
CA ALA A 183 -3.23 -2.92 4.78
C ALA A 183 -3.22 -3.80 6.04
N ILE A 184 -3.91 -3.38 7.10
CA ILE A 184 -4.05 -4.16 8.34
C ILE A 184 -4.73 -5.49 8.07
N ALA A 185 -5.87 -5.46 7.38
CA ALA A 185 -6.63 -6.67 7.07
C ALA A 185 -5.87 -7.59 6.11
N PHE A 186 -5.34 -7.06 5.01
CA PHE A 186 -4.64 -7.85 3.98
C PHE A 186 -3.37 -8.51 4.52
N CYS A 187 -2.60 -7.79 5.33
CA CYS A 187 -1.35 -8.31 5.88
C CYS A 187 -1.53 -9.01 7.24
N ASN A 188 -2.73 -9.10 7.82
CA ASN A 188 -2.96 -9.66 9.16
C ASN A 188 -2.09 -9.00 10.24
N LEU A 189 -2.13 -7.67 10.32
CA LEU A 189 -1.26 -6.87 11.22
C LEU A 189 -1.73 -6.81 12.67
N GLU A 190 -2.82 -7.50 13.00
CA GLU A 190 -3.38 -7.54 14.34
C GLU A 190 -3.11 -8.89 14.99
N THR A 191 -2.76 -8.85 16.27
CA THR A 191 -2.45 -10.00 17.09
C THR A 191 -2.91 -9.75 18.52
N ARG A 192 -3.00 -10.79 19.34
CA ARG A 192 -3.44 -10.69 20.73
C ARG A 192 -2.25 -10.75 21.68
N LEU A 193 -2.21 -9.89 22.68
CA LEU A 193 -1.29 -9.99 23.82
C LEU A 193 -1.72 -11.13 24.75
N LEU A 194 -0.78 -12.00 25.12
CA LEU A 194 -1.04 -13.22 25.89
C LEU A 194 -0.48 -13.17 27.32
N ASN A 195 0.50 -12.31 27.58
CA ASN A 195 1.07 -12.11 28.90
C ASN A 195 0.71 -10.72 29.46
N ASN A 196 0.96 -10.54 30.76
CA ASN A 196 0.98 -9.22 31.35
C ASN A 196 2.35 -8.58 31.09
N ILE A 197 2.35 -7.29 30.80
CA ILE A 197 3.53 -6.45 30.69
C ILE A 197 3.75 -5.79 32.05
N GLY A 198 4.85 -6.18 32.70
CA GLY A 198 5.14 -5.79 34.08
C GLY A 198 4.27 -6.50 35.11
N ALA A 199 4.46 -6.12 36.38
CA ALA A 199 3.61 -6.54 37.48
C ALA A 199 2.23 -5.86 37.37
N VAL A 200 1.23 -6.45 38.04
CA VAL A 200 -0.06 -5.76 38.22
C VAL A 200 0.18 -4.46 38.97
N ASP A 201 -0.28 -3.33 38.44
CA ASP A 201 -0.23 -2.04 39.13
C ASP A 201 -1.36 -1.98 40.17
N ALA A 202 -1.05 -2.46 41.37
CA ALA A 202 -1.92 -2.50 42.53
C ALA A 202 -1.18 -1.85 43.71
N PRO A 203 -1.01 -0.52 43.72
CA PRO A 203 -0.20 0.16 44.71
C PRO A 203 -0.87 0.22 46.08
N SER A 204 -2.13 -0.18 46.22
CA SER A 204 -2.87 -0.14 47.48
C SER A 204 -3.85 -1.31 47.64
N CYS A 205 -4.19 -1.62 48.88
CA CYS A 205 -5.25 -2.57 49.23
C CYS A 205 -6.02 -2.10 50.46
N GLU A 206 -7.22 -2.61 50.62
CA GLU A 206 -8.01 -2.47 51.84
C GLU A 206 -7.88 -3.73 52.69
N GLN A 207 -7.75 -3.53 54.01
CA GLN A 207 -7.72 -4.59 55.01
C GLN A 207 -8.73 -4.26 56.11
N ALA A 208 -9.78 -5.07 56.22
CA ALA A 208 -10.81 -4.91 57.22
C ALA A 208 -10.40 -5.58 58.54
N ILE A 209 -10.75 -4.92 59.64
CA ILE A 209 -10.67 -5.46 61.00
C ILE A 209 -12.08 -5.85 61.43
N TRP A 210 -12.24 -7.12 61.80
CA TRP A 210 -13.49 -7.65 62.33
C TRP A 210 -13.30 -7.97 63.80
N TRP A 211 -14.20 -7.44 64.63
CA TRP A 211 -14.27 -7.75 66.06
C TRP A 211 -14.48 -9.26 66.27
N GLN A 212 -13.74 -9.87 67.20
CA GLN A 212 -13.75 -11.32 67.42
C GLN A 212 -14.55 -11.74 68.66
N ASP A 213 -14.99 -10.79 69.50
CA ASP A 213 -15.65 -11.06 70.79
C ASP A 213 -14.79 -11.93 71.72
N ASP A 214 -13.46 -11.82 71.62
CA ASP A 214 -12.49 -12.49 72.47
C ASP A 214 -11.47 -11.45 72.98
N PRO A 215 -11.54 -11.07 74.27
CA PRO A 215 -10.62 -10.11 74.87
C PRO A 215 -9.14 -10.49 74.73
N ASN A 216 -8.82 -11.78 74.55
CA ASN A 216 -7.45 -12.24 74.37
C ASN A 216 -6.96 -12.24 72.91
N PHE A 217 -7.85 -12.00 71.95
CA PHE A 217 -7.51 -12.00 70.53
C PHE A 217 -6.60 -10.81 70.20
N TRP A 218 -5.60 -11.08 69.37
CA TRP A 218 -4.68 -10.07 68.87
C TRP A 218 -4.94 -9.82 67.39
N HIS A 219 -5.30 -8.58 67.05
CA HIS A 219 -5.42 -8.12 65.68
C HIS A 219 -4.06 -7.71 65.18
N TYR A 220 -3.62 -8.32 64.09
CA TYR A 220 -2.35 -7.97 63.43
C TYR A 220 -2.59 -7.33 62.08
N LEU A 221 -1.79 -6.30 61.78
CA LEU A 221 -1.55 -5.82 60.42
C LEU A 221 -0.08 -6.10 60.10
N LEU A 222 0.16 -6.97 59.13
CA LEU A 222 1.50 -7.43 58.75
C LEU A 222 1.85 -6.95 57.34
N VAL A 223 3.07 -6.45 57.20
CA VAL A 223 3.74 -6.02 55.97
C VAL A 223 5.01 -6.86 55.82
N ASN A 224 5.08 -7.74 54.81
CA ASN A 224 6.18 -8.71 54.62
C ASN A 224 6.52 -9.49 55.92
N ASN A 225 5.48 -9.92 56.66
CA ASN A 225 5.56 -10.62 57.95
C ASN A 225 6.04 -9.79 59.15
N GLY A 226 6.38 -8.50 58.99
CA GLY A 226 6.63 -7.56 60.08
C GLY A 226 5.48 -6.58 60.24
N GLY A 227 5.10 -6.19 61.46
CA GLY A 227 3.98 -5.27 61.63
C GLY A 227 3.60 -4.98 63.08
N ALA A 228 2.36 -4.53 63.26
CA ALA A 228 1.82 -4.17 64.56
C ALA A 228 0.71 -5.14 64.98
N GLY A 229 0.55 -5.31 66.30
CA GLY A 229 -0.50 -6.10 66.91
C GLY A 229 -1.18 -5.34 68.03
N ILE A 230 -2.51 -5.41 68.11
CA ILE A 230 -3.31 -4.82 69.20
C ILE A 230 -4.25 -5.89 69.75
N GLN A 231 -4.25 -6.04 71.07
CA GLN A 231 -5.16 -6.95 71.76
C GLN A 231 -6.55 -6.32 71.90
N GLU A 232 -7.60 -7.10 71.66
CA GLU A 232 -8.99 -6.64 71.66
C GLU A 232 -9.41 -6.04 73.02
N ALA A 233 -8.95 -6.62 74.14
CA ALA A 233 -9.16 -6.07 75.49
C ALA A 233 -8.64 -4.64 75.69
N GLY A 234 -7.71 -4.19 74.84
CA GLY A 234 -7.08 -2.87 74.91
C GLY A 234 -7.72 -1.82 73.99
N ALA A 235 -8.84 -2.13 73.36
CA ALA A 235 -9.52 -1.25 72.40
C ALA A 235 -11.03 -1.14 72.68
N THR A 236 -11.67 -0.08 72.19
CA THR A 236 -13.10 0.16 72.39
C THR A 236 -14.00 -0.48 71.33
N ASP A 237 -13.50 -0.60 70.10
CA ASP A 237 -14.18 -1.22 68.97
C ASP A 237 -13.16 -1.54 67.84
N ALA A 238 -13.64 -2.14 66.74
CA ALA A 238 -12.81 -2.47 65.59
C ALA A 238 -12.22 -1.23 64.87
N ALA A 239 -12.85 -0.05 65.01
CA ALA A 239 -12.37 1.18 64.39
C ALA A 239 -11.18 1.76 65.17
N ASP A 240 -11.19 1.69 66.50
CA ASP A 240 -10.04 2.03 67.35
C ASP A 240 -8.84 1.13 67.03
N ILE A 241 -9.07 -0.18 66.88
CA ILE A 241 -8.01 -1.12 66.46
C ILE A 241 -7.46 -0.75 65.09
N ALA A 242 -8.32 -0.53 64.09
CA ALA A 242 -7.90 -0.19 62.73
C ALA A 242 -7.07 1.11 62.69
N SER A 243 -7.53 2.16 63.37
CA SER A 243 -6.84 3.46 63.47
C SER A 243 -5.47 3.33 64.10
N ARG A 244 -5.36 2.59 65.21
CA ARG A 244 -4.10 2.40 65.91
C ARG A 244 -3.13 1.51 65.14
N LEU A 245 -3.60 0.42 64.52
CA LEU A 245 -2.76 -0.42 63.65
C LEU A 245 -2.23 0.37 62.45
N ALA A 246 -3.09 1.15 61.80
CA ALA A 246 -2.68 2.02 60.69
C ALA A 246 -1.59 3.01 61.13
N SER A 247 -1.79 3.68 62.27
CA SER A 247 -0.80 4.60 62.84
C SER A 247 0.53 3.90 63.16
N MET A 248 0.49 2.75 63.83
CA MET A 248 1.69 2.00 64.23
C MET A 248 2.48 1.46 63.03
N VAL A 249 1.81 0.94 62.00
CA VAL A 249 2.47 0.45 60.79
C VAL A 249 2.96 1.61 59.92
N GLY A 250 2.16 2.67 59.76
CA GLY A 250 2.52 3.84 58.96
C GLY A 250 3.75 4.58 59.47
N ILE A 251 4.02 4.58 60.78
CA ILE A 251 5.26 5.19 61.32
C ILE A 251 6.48 4.27 61.29
N SER A 252 6.28 2.96 61.22
CA SER A 252 7.36 1.97 61.38
C SER A 252 7.80 1.32 60.07
N SER A 253 6.99 1.45 59.01
CA SER A 253 7.29 0.93 57.68
C SER A 253 7.88 2.02 56.78
N TRP A 254 8.93 1.67 56.04
CA TRP A 254 9.44 2.47 54.90
C TRP A 254 8.88 1.97 53.56
N LEU A 255 8.01 0.95 53.60
CA LEU A 255 7.46 0.26 52.43
C LEU A 255 6.05 0.72 52.09
N VAL A 256 5.26 1.07 53.12
CA VAL A 256 3.84 1.39 52.97
C VAL A 256 3.42 2.51 53.92
N ASP A 257 2.50 3.34 53.44
CA ASP A 257 1.70 4.25 54.24
C ASP A 257 0.34 3.62 54.55
N CYS A 258 -0.25 3.97 55.69
CA CYS A 258 -1.48 3.37 56.19
C CYS A 258 -2.44 4.46 56.71
N SER A 259 -3.68 4.39 56.26
CA SER A 259 -4.78 5.21 56.81
C SER A 259 -5.95 4.31 57.19
N ALA A 260 -6.79 4.74 58.13
CA ALA A 260 -7.97 4.00 58.53
C ALA A 260 -9.22 4.87 58.44
N SER A 261 -10.33 4.24 58.05
CA SER A 261 -11.67 4.83 58.09
C SER A 261 -12.66 3.78 58.57
N GLY A 262 -13.30 4.01 59.72
CA GLY A 262 -14.05 2.96 60.41
C GLY A 262 -13.14 1.77 60.71
N ASN A 263 -13.58 0.57 60.37
CA ASN A 263 -12.83 -0.66 60.57
C ASN A 263 -11.97 -1.08 59.36
N ILE A 264 -11.83 -0.23 58.34
CA ILE A 264 -11.05 -0.51 57.13
C ILE A 264 -9.73 0.25 57.20
N ILE A 265 -8.63 -0.47 56.98
CA ILE A 265 -7.29 0.08 56.82
C ILE A 265 -6.96 0.09 55.33
N THR A 266 -6.68 1.26 54.77
CA THR A 266 -6.12 1.42 53.43
C THR A 266 -4.61 1.45 53.54
N VAL A 267 -3.95 0.44 52.98
CA VAL A 267 -2.49 0.32 52.93
C VAL A 267 -2.04 0.61 51.51
N SER A 268 -1.10 1.54 51.35
CA SER A 268 -0.57 1.96 50.05
C SER A 268 0.95 1.93 50.04
N LEU A 269 1.58 1.56 48.92
CA LEU A 269 3.02 1.64 48.75
C LEU A 269 3.51 3.08 48.90
N GLU A 270 4.58 3.27 49.66
CA GLU A 270 5.27 4.55 49.76
C GLU A 270 5.75 5.03 48.36
N PRO A 271 5.93 6.35 48.15
CA PRO A 271 6.54 6.87 46.93
C PRO A 271 7.92 6.23 46.68
N GLY A 272 8.14 5.72 45.47
CA GLY A 272 9.38 5.04 45.07
C GLY A 272 9.46 3.55 45.40
N VAL A 273 8.50 2.99 46.14
CA VAL A 273 8.42 1.55 46.40
C VAL A 273 7.60 0.86 45.31
N ASN A 274 8.17 -0.16 44.67
CA ASN A 274 7.54 -0.87 43.55
C ASN A 274 6.96 -2.24 43.92
N GLY A 275 7.24 -2.73 45.13
CA GLY A 275 6.87 -4.08 45.55
C GLY A 275 7.75 -5.18 44.95
N PRO A 276 7.39 -6.47 45.17
CA PRO A 276 6.18 -6.91 45.86
C PRO A 276 6.23 -6.64 47.37
N VAL A 277 5.15 -6.11 47.93
CA VAL A 277 4.94 -6.00 49.38
C VAL A 277 3.67 -6.77 49.75
N THR A 278 3.80 -7.82 50.57
CA THR A 278 2.65 -8.57 51.06
C THR A 278 2.05 -7.88 52.27
N VAL A 279 0.75 -7.61 52.22
CA VAL A 279 -0.03 -7.04 53.32
C VAL A 279 -1.07 -8.06 53.75
N SER A 280 -1.24 -8.26 55.06
CA SER A 280 -2.27 -9.17 55.57
C SER A 280 -2.75 -8.77 56.95
N THR A 281 -3.99 -9.14 57.25
CA THR A 281 -4.51 -9.17 58.62
C THR A 281 -4.96 -10.58 58.98
N ASN A 282 -4.96 -10.89 60.27
CA ASN A 282 -5.55 -12.14 60.78
C ASN A 282 -7.03 -11.97 61.15
N SER A 283 -7.61 -10.81 60.82
CA SER A 283 -8.87 -10.33 61.39
C SER A 283 -9.98 -10.21 60.35
N GLY A 284 -9.87 -10.88 59.19
CA GLY A 284 -10.98 -11.05 58.24
C GLY A 284 -10.70 -10.72 56.77
N SER A 285 -9.57 -10.09 56.44
CA SER A 285 -9.17 -9.87 55.03
C SER A 285 -8.19 -10.92 54.54
N ALA A 286 -8.32 -11.31 53.27
CA ALA A 286 -7.30 -12.11 52.61
C ALA A 286 -6.01 -11.28 52.42
N PRO A 287 -4.82 -11.92 52.44
CA PRO A 287 -3.58 -11.26 52.10
C PRO A 287 -3.62 -10.63 50.71
N ALA A 288 -3.06 -9.44 50.58
CA ALA A 288 -2.86 -8.74 49.31
C ALA A 288 -1.36 -8.62 49.02
N THR A 289 -0.99 -8.50 47.74
CA THR A 289 0.36 -8.13 47.34
C THR A 289 0.30 -6.82 46.59
N LEU A 290 0.96 -5.81 47.13
CA LEU A 290 1.07 -4.50 46.52
C LEU A 290 2.26 -4.47 45.57
N THR A 291 2.02 -3.97 44.37
CA THR A 291 3.04 -3.80 43.32
C THR A 291 2.76 -2.53 42.53
N ARG A 292 3.82 -1.90 42.01
CA ARG A 292 3.74 -0.75 41.11
C ARG A 292 4.35 -1.11 39.76
N PHE A 293 3.70 -0.71 38.67
CA PHE A 293 4.30 -0.83 37.35
C PHE A 293 5.50 0.13 37.21
N VAL A 294 6.55 -0.33 36.54
CA VAL A 294 7.76 0.46 36.25
C VAL A 294 7.95 0.51 34.74
N PRO A 295 7.99 1.69 34.11
CA PRO A 295 8.34 1.80 32.70
C PRO A 295 9.69 1.14 32.41
N GLY A 296 9.77 0.39 31.31
CA GLY A 296 10.95 -0.42 31.04
C GLY A 296 10.84 -1.31 29.82
N ILE A 297 11.91 -2.09 29.60
CA ILE A 297 11.97 -3.04 28.51
C ILE A 297 11.33 -4.36 28.95
N TYR A 298 10.30 -4.78 28.24
CA TYR A 298 9.58 -6.03 28.48
C TYR A 298 9.44 -6.83 27.20
N SER A 299 9.31 -8.15 27.36
CA SER A 299 8.93 -9.05 26.26
C SER A 299 7.43 -9.32 26.29
N ALA A 300 6.74 -8.92 25.24
CA ALA A 300 5.35 -9.25 24.98
C ALA A 300 5.26 -10.63 24.30
N GLN A 301 4.41 -11.50 24.83
CA GLN A 301 3.98 -12.74 24.20
C GLN A 301 2.71 -12.46 23.40
N VAL A 302 2.72 -12.80 22.12
CA VAL A 302 1.62 -12.53 21.19
C VAL A 302 1.19 -13.80 20.46
N ALA A 303 -0.09 -13.87 20.08
CA ALA A 303 -0.65 -15.01 19.35
C ALA A 303 0.07 -15.27 18.01
N SER A 304 0.52 -14.21 17.35
CA SER A 304 1.35 -14.24 16.14
C SER A 304 2.34 -13.08 16.15
N SER A 305 3.59 -13.36 15.78
CA SER A 305 4.64 -12.37 15.52
C SER A 305 5.07 -12.31 14.05
N ALA A 306 4.32 -12.93 13.13
CA ALA A 306 4.72 -13.13 11.73
C ALA A 306 5.01 -11.83 10.96
N GLU A 307 4.30 -10.74 11.27
CA GLU A 307 4.44 -9.45 10.60
C GLU A 307 5.18 -8.39 11.43
N ILE A 308 5.65 -8.79 12.62
CA ILE A 308 6.40 -7.91 13.52
C ILE A 308 7.88 -8.00 13.18
N ARG A 309 8.53 -6.86 12.99
CA ARG A 309 9.97 -6.74 12.72
C ARG A 309 10.62 -5.73 13.65
N VAL A 310 11.92 -5.84 13.83
CA VAL A 310 12.71 -4.84 14.56
C VAL A 310 12.57 -3.47 13.89
N GLY A 311 12.29 -2.44 14.68
CA GLY A 311 12.04 -1.08 14.23
C GLY A 311 10.57 -0.79 13.89
N ASP A 312 9.68 -1.78 13.91
CA ASP A 312 8.25 -1.53 13.76
C ASP A 312 7.65 -0.83 14.98
N TYR A 313 6.50 -0.21 14.77
CA TYR A 313 5.70 0.42 15.81
C TYR A 313 4.45 -0.42 16.01
N VAL A 314 4.15 -0.77 17.25
CA VAL A 314 3.00 -1.60 17.62
C VAL A 314 2.12 -0.81 18.57
N GLY A 315 0.89 -0.54 18.17
CA GLY A 315 -0.14 -0.03 19.07
C GLY A 315 -0.66 -1.15 19.98
N ILE A 316 -0.77 -0.89 21.27
CA ILE A 316 -1.18 -1.84 22.30
C ILE A 316 -2.37 -1.26 23.06
N ASP A 317 -3.37 -2.09 23.39
CA ASP A 317 -4.57 -1.68 24.13
C ASP A 317 -5.32 -0.53 23.45
N ILE A 318 -5.51 -0.68 22.14
CA ILE A 318 -6.01 0.36 21.22
C ILE A 318 -7.38 0.87 21.68
N GLY A 319 -7.48 2.17 21.95
CA GLY A 319 -8.69 2.81 22.47
C GLY A 319 -8.97 2.56 23.96
N GLY A 320 -8.12 1.80 24.64
CA GLY A 320 -8.17 1.56 26.08
C GLY A 320 -7.52 2.67 26.89
N ALA A 321 -7.60 2.57 28.23
CA ALA A 321 -6.97 3.54 29.12
C ALA A 321 -5.44 3.50 29.04
N ASN A 322 -4.89 2.32 28.73
CA ASN A 322 -3.45 2.12 28.64
C ASN A 322 -2.95 2.16 27.19
N ASP A 323 -3.74 2.65 26.24
CA ASP A 323 -3.33 2.76 24.84
C ASP A 323 -1.97 3.45 24.71
N GLU A 324 -1.01 2.74 24.12
CA GLU A 324 0.29 3.27 23.77
C GLU A 324 0.86 2.59 22.52
N VAL A 325 1.69 3.32 21.79
CA VAL A 325 2.51 2.76 20.73
C VAL A 325 3.93 2.53 21.24
N VAL A 326 4.46 1.34 20.99
CA VAL A 326 5.82 0.96 21.35
C VAL A 326 6.65 0.66 20.10
N LYS A 327 7.96 0.92 20.17
CA LYS A 327 8.91 0.54 19.12
C LYS A 327 9.55 -0.80 19.43
N VAL A 328 9.53 -1.69 18.45
CA VAL A 328 10.05 -3.05 18.56
C VAL A 328 11.58 -3.03 18.54
N LEU A 329 12.19 -3.55 19.59
CA LEU A 329 13.65 -3.67 19.76
C LEU A 329 14.18 -5.04 19.35
N ALA A 330 13.41 -6.10 19.59
CA ALA A 330 13.74 -7.47 19.19
C ALA A 330 12.47 -8.28 18.92
N VAL A 331 12.56 -9.31 18.07
CA VAL A 331 11.45 -10.22 17.73
C VAL A 331 11.90 -11.66 17.93
N GLY A 332 11.04 -12.47 18.51
CA GLY A 332 11.19 -13.92 18.60
C GLY A 332 9.93 -14.65 18.14
N PRO A 333 9.95 -15.99 18.11
CA PRO A 333 8.75 -16.77 17.85
C PRO A 333 7.64 -16.45 18.86
N GLY A 334 6.50 -15.94 18.39
CA GLY A 334 5.37 -15.53 19.22
C GLY A 334 5.67 -14.41 20.22
N THR A 335 6.76 -13.65 20.04
CA THR A 335 7.17 -12.61 20.99
C THR A 335 7.77 -11.39 20.31
N PHE A 336 7.67 -10.23 20.96
CA PHE A 336 8.47 -9.06 20.65
C PHE A 336 8.90 -8.35 21.93
N THR A 337 10.03 -7.67 21.90
CA THR A 337 10.56 -6.89 23.03
C THR A 337 10.51 -5.41 22.68
N ALA A 338 10.02 -4.60 23.60
CA ALA A 338 9.91 -3.15 23.43
C ALA A 338 10.00 -2.44 24.79
N TYR A 339 10.18 -1.12 24.75
CA TYR A 339 10.03 -0.28 25.94
C TYR A 339 8.56 0.10 26.11
N PHE A 340 7.99 -0.18 27.28
CA PHE A 340 6.60 0.12 27.62
C PHE A 340 6.56 1.21 28.69
N THR A 341 5.67 2.20 28.51
CA THR A 341 5.43 3.26 29.47
C THR A 341 4.24 2.98 30.37
N LYS A 342 3.39 2.02 29.99
CA LYS A 342 2.17 1.66 30.70
C LYS A 342 2.07 0.15 30.94
N PRO A 343 1.33 -0.29 31.98
CA PRO A 343 1.05 -1.70 32.19
C PRO A 343 -0.01 -2.20 31.20
N HIS A 344 0.12 -3.46 30.78
CA HIS A 344 -0.86 -4.14 29.92
C HIS A 344 -1.15 -5.54 30.43
N TYR A 345 -2.41 -5.92 30.59
CA TYR A 345 -2.79 -7.16 31.26
C TYR A 345 -3.39 -8.22 30.33
N GLY A 346 -2.63 -8.67 29.32
CA GLY A 346 -3.11 -9.59 28.28
C GLY A 346 -3.59 -10.97 28.78
N LYS A 347 -3.22 -11.39 30.00
CA LYS A 347 -3.74 -12.64 30.60
C LYS A 347 -5.20 -12.53 31.03
N VAL A 348 -5.61 -11.36 31.49
CA VAL A 348 -6.94 -11.13 32.08
C VAL A 348 -7.85 -10.30 31.18
N SER A 349 -7.26 -9.52 30.27
CA SER A 349 -7.97 -8.69 29.30
C SER A 349 -7.67 -9.13 27.87
N ASN A 350 -8.65 -9.03 26.98
CA ASN A 350 -8.45 -9.29 25.55
C ASN A 350 -7.79 -8.08 24.86
N ILE A 351 -6.48 -7.91 25.07
CA ILE A 351 -5.72 -6.77 24.54
C ILE A 351 -5.26 -7.08 23.11
N GLN A 352 -5.68 -6.24 22.18
CA GLN A 352 -5.21 -6.26 20.81
C GLN A 352 -3.90 -5.48 20.67
N CYS A 353 -2.95 -6.06 19.94
CA CYS A 353 -1.75 -5.41 19.46
C CYS A 353 -1.87 -5.25 17.93
N ARG A 354 -1.49 -4.09 17.40
CA ARG A 354 -1.52 -3.82 15.97
C ARG A 354 -0.17 -3.29 15.51
N VAL A 355 0.47 -3.98 14.58
CA VAL A 355 1.60 -3.40 13.83
C VAL A 355 1.06 -2.25 13.00
N LEU A 356 1.57 -1.04 13.24
CA LEU A 356 1.18 0.11 12.44
C LEU A 356 1.67 -0.11 10.99
N PRO A 357 0.80 0.08 9.98
CA PRO A 357 1.18 -0.09 8.59
C PRO A 357 2.42 0.72 8.22
N ARG A 358 3.21 0.13 7.33
CA ARG A 358 4.51 0.63 6.83
C ARG A 358 4.47 0.55 5.31
N ALA A 359 5.37 1.24 4.62
CA ALA A 359 5.45 1.24 3.17
C ALA A 359 5.41 -0.17 2.54
N ARG A 360 6.06 -1.16 3.17
CA ARG A 360 6.02 -2.57 2.74
C ARG A 360 4.62 -3.20 2.73
N HIS A 361 3.74 -2.75 3.62
CA HIS A 361 2.36 -3.24 3.74
C HIS A 361 1.50 -2.64 2.63
N PHE A 362 1.55 -1.31 2.46
CA PHE A 362 0.88 -0.62 1.36
C PHE A 362 1.33 -1.15 -0.01
N GLY A 363 2.64 -1.37 -0.19
CA GLY A 363 3.21 -1.93 -1.41
C GLY A 363 2.66 -3.32 -1.76
N ARG A 364 2.50 -4.20 -0.76
CA ARG A 364 1.91 -5.54 -0.97
C ARG A 364 0.45 -5.48 -1.42
N VAL A 365 -0.35 -4.60 -0.80
CA VAL A 365 -1.75 -4.40 -1.20
C VAL A 365 -1.83 -3.82 -2.61
N LEU A 366 -1.05 -2.77 -2.91
CA LEU A 366 -1.04 -2.14 -4.22
C LEU A 366 -0.59 -3.11 -5.32
N LYS A 367 0.48 -3.90 -5.09
CA LYS A 367 0.87 -4.97 -6.02
C LYS A 367 -0.27 -5.93 -6.27
N SER A 368 -0.94 -6.40 -5.20
CA SER A 368 -2.06 -7.32 -5.34
C SER A 368 -3.18 -6.70 -6.18
N ARG A 369 -3.57 -5.45 -5.90
CA ARG A 369 -4.65 -4.76 -6.62
C ARG A 369 -4.32 -4.40 -8.07
N MET A 370 -3.04 -4.27 -8.39
CA MET A 370 -2.60 -3.89 -9.74
C MET A 370 -2.28 -5.09 -10.62
N VAL A 371 -1.89 -6.23 -10.02
CA VAL A 371 -1.36 -7.38 -10.77
C VAL A 371 -2.00 -8.71 -10.33
N ASP A 372 -1.92 -9.06 -9.04
CA ASP A 372 -2.25 -10.44 -8.62
C ASP A 372 -3.76 -10.72 -8.60
N ALA A 373 -4.54 -9.74 -8.17
CA ALA A 373 -6.00 -9.76 -8.10
C ALA A 373 -6.52 -8.35 -8.47
N PRO A 374 -6.58 -8.03 -9.78
CA PRO A 374 -6.84 -6.68 -10.22
C PRO A 374 -8.15 -6.09 -9.70
N ALA A 375 -8.06 -4.97 -9.00
CA ALA A 375 -9.19 -4.29 -8.37
C ALA A 375 -8.94 -2.77 -8.31
N PRO A 376 -9.09 -2.05 -9.44
CA PRO A 376 -8.98 -0.60 -9.47
C PRO A 376 -10.16 0.06 -8.74
N ASP A 377 -9.93 1.22 -8.13
CA ASP A 377 -11.01 2.03 -7.56
C ASP A 377 -11.94 2.58 -8.65
N TYR A 378 -11.36 2.94 -9.80
CA TYR A 378 -12.04 3.33 -11.02
C TYR A 378 -11.09 3.25 -12.23
N GLY A 379 -11.65 3.27 -13.44
CA GLY A 379 -10.92 3.14 -14.70
C GLY A 379 -10.90 1.69 -15.19
N VAL A 380 -10.22 1.45 -16.31
CA VAL A 380 -10.10 0.12 -16.91
C VAL A 380 -8.73 -0.44 -16.59
N GLN A 381 -8.68 -1.59 -15.92
CA GLN A 381 -7.42 -2.28 -15.65
C GLN A 381 -6.73 -2.66 -16.98
N PRO A 382 -5.48 -2.24 -17.21
CA PRO A 382 -4.73 -2.73 -18.36
C PRO A 382 -4.56 -4.26 -18.28
N SER A 383 -4.99 -4.96 -19.32
CA SER A 383 -4.92 -6.43 -19.42
C SER A 383 -3.48 -6.96 -19.44
N SER A 384 -2.52 -6.10 -19.77
CA SER A 384 -1.10 -6.40 -19.93
C SER A 384 -0.24 -6.08 -18.70
N LEU A 385 -0.80 -5.61 -17.59
CA LEU A 385 0.00 -5.12 -16.47
C LEU A 385 0.68 -6.28 -15.70
N ALA A 386 2.01 -6.36 -15.78
CA ALA A 386 2.80 -7.43 -15.16
C ALA A 386 3.89 -6.88 -14.24
N THR A 387 4.19 -7.61 -13.16
CA THR A 387 5.31 -7.26 -12.28
C THR A 387 6.63 -7.55 -12.96
N GLU A 388 7.48 -6.53 -13.07
CA GLU A 388 8.88 -6.66 -13.46
C GLU A 388 9.77 -6.85 -12.22
N GLN A 389 9.52 -6.05 -11.19
CA GLN A 389 10.23 -6.13 -9.93
C GLN A 389 9.30 -5.75 -8.78
N PHE A 390 9.32 -6.51 -7.70
CA PHE A 390 8.74 -6.08 -6.42
C PHE A 390 9.71 -6.39 -5.30
N THR A 391 10.16 -5.35 -4.60
CA THR A 391 11.06 -5.49 -3.46
C THR A 391 10.52 -4.73 -2.27
N THR A 392 10.78 -5.25 -1.08
CA THR A 392 10.42 -4.59 0.18
C THR A 392 11.60 -4.62 1.12
N THR A 393 11.75 -3.54 1.88
CA THR A 393 12.58 -3.51 3.08
C THR A 393 11.67 -3.42 4.30
N ASN A 394 12.24 -3.20 5.49
CA ASN A 394 11.41 -2.90 6.65
C ASN A 394 10.68 -1.57 6.51
N THR A 395 11.27 -0.60 5.79
CA THR A 395 10.80 0.78 5.73
C THR A 395 10.40 1.29 4.35
N SER A 396 10.47 0.44 3.33
CA SER A 396 10.15 0.84 1.95
C SER A 396 9.58 -0.31 1.13
N CYS A 397 8.96 0.04 0.01
CA CYS A 397 8.71 -0.87 -1.09
C CYS A 397 9.05 -0.20 -2.42
N GLU A 398 9.45 -1.00 -3.40
CA GLU A 398 9.59 -0.60 -4.80
C GLU A 398 8.80 -1.59 -5.66
N LEU A 399 7.94 -1.06 -6.53
CA LEU A 399 7.19 -1.85 -7.51
C LEU A 399 7.48 -1.29 -8.90
N LYS A 400 8.05 -2.12 -9.77
CA LYS A 400 8.20 -1.86 -11.21
C LYS A 400 7.29 -2.78 -11.99
N LEU A 401 6.56 -2.18 -12.91
CA LEU A 401 5.52 -2.80 -13.70
C LEU A 401 5.84 -2.57 -15.17
N ARG A 402 5.54 -3.58 -15.98
CA ARG A 402 5.66 -3.54 -17.43
C ARG A 402 4.32 -3.87 -18.08
N LEU A 403 4.07 -3.32 -19.25
CA LEU A 403 2.91 -3.64 -20.09
C LEU A 403 3.21 -4.89 -20.94
N ALA A 404 3.06 -6.07 -20.36
CA ALA A 404 3.19 -7.37 -21.03
C ALA A 404 1.96 -7.68 -21.92
N GLY A 405 1.99 -7.23 -23.18
CA GLY A 405 1.00 -7.57 -24.21
C GLY A 405 0.37 -6.36 -24.90
N PRO A 406 -0.35 -6.59 -26.02
CA PRO A 406 -1.04 -5.52 -26.73
C PRO A 406 -2.02 -4.83 -25.79
N LEU A 407 -2.03 -3.49 -25.81
CA LEU A 407 -3.12 -2.71 -25.26
C LEU A 407 -4.34 -3.02 -26.15
N THR A 408 -5.10 -4.06 -25.81
CA THR A 408 -6.36 -4.35 -26.50
C THR A 408 -7.24 -3.10 -26.46
N GLN A 409 -7.93 -2.82 -27.57
CA GLN A 409 -8.85 -1.68 -27.71
C GLN A 409 -9.68 -1.50 -26.42
N LEU A 410 -9.69 -0.26 -25.94
CA LEU A 410 -10.62 0.22 -24.91
C LEU A 410 -12.07 0.01 -25.34
#